data_AF-A0A967HKH4-F1
#
_entry.id   AF-A0A967HKH4-F1
#
_cell.length_a   1.000
_cell.length_b   1.000
_cell.length_c   1.000
_cell.angle_alpha   90.00
_cell.angle_beta   90.00
_cell.angle_gamma   90.00
#
_symmetry.space_group_name_H-M   'P 1'
#
loop_
_entity.id
_entity.type
_entity.pdbx_description
1 polymer ?
#
loop_
_entity_poly.entity_id
_entity_poly.type
_entity_poly.pdbx_seq_one_letter_code
_entity_poly.pdbx_strand_id
1 'polypeptide(L)' 'MLRFDRPPTVVLAYSGGLDTSVILPWLKETRNARVVCA' A
#
# COMPACT_ATOMS: atom_id res chain seq x y z
N MET A 1 8.28 -24.33 11.47
CA MET A 1 7.28 -23.94 10.45
C MET A 1 7.25 -22.41 10.40
N LEU A 2 8.05 -21.78 9.54
CA LEU A 2 8.14 -20.32 9.46
C LEU A 2 6.97 -19.79 8.62
N ARG A 3 5.93 -19.26 9.26
CA ARG A 3 4.97 -18.39 8.59
C ARG A 3 5.62 -17.01 8.55
N PHE A 4 6.16 -16.64 7.39
CA PHE A 4 6.58 -15.26 7.14
C PHE A 4 5.33 -14.41 7.19
N ASP A 5 5.19 -13.60 8.24
CA ASP A 5 4.11 -12.64 8.36
C ASP A 5 4.30 -11.62 7.24
N ARG A 6 3.53 -11.78 6.16
CA ARG A 6 3.69 -10.92 4.98
C ARG A 6 2.98 -9.60 5.26
N PRO A 7 3.57 -8.47 4.83
CA PRO A 7 2.87 -7.19 4.92
C PRO A 7 1.51 -7.27 4.22
N PRO A 8 0.47 -6.61 4.76
CA PRO A 8 -0.85 -6.58 4.15
C PRO A 8 -0.74 -6.04 2.72
N THR A 9 -1.43 -6.71 1.80
CA THR A 9 -1.49 -6.26 0.40
C THR A 9 -2.69 -5.35 0.23
N VAL A 10 -2.47 -4.16 -0.33
CA VAL A 10 -3.53 -3.19 -0.64
C VAL A 10 -3.53 -2.95 -2.14
N VAL A 11 -4.68 -3.12 -2.78
CA VAL A 11 -4.89 -2.70 -4.17
C VAL A 11 -5.46 -1.29 -4.13
N LEU A 12 -4.71 -0.32 -4.68
CA LEU A 12 -5.10 1.09 -4.71
C LEU A 12 -5.52 1.44 -6.14
N ALA A 13 -6.77 1.84 -6.33
CA ALA A 13 -7.21 2.48 -7.56
C ALA A 13 -6.52 3.86 -7.65
N TYR A 14 -5.46 3.93 -8.44
CA TYR A 14 -4.55 5.07 -8.45
C TYR A 14 -4.80 5.92 -9.69
N SER A 15 -5.51 7.04 -9.51
CA SER A 15 -5.82 7.96 -10.61
C SER A 15 -4.65 8.89 -10.97
N GLY A 16 -3.61 8.98 -10.12
CA GLY A 16 -2.55 9.98 -10.24
C GLY A 16 -2.95 11.36 -9.69
N GLY A 17 -4.15 11.51 -9.13
CA GLY A 17 -4.57 12.74 -8.45
C GLY A 17 -3.82 12.97 -7.14
N LEU A 18 -3.90 14.20 -6.61
CA LEU A 18 -3.26 14.59 -5.35
C LEU A 18 -3.59 13.61 -4.21
N ASP A 19 -4.86 13.27 -4.02
CA ASP A 19 -5.31 12.39 -2.94
C ASP A 19 -4.69 11.00 -3.05
N THR A 20 -4.71 10.41 -4.25
CA THR A 20 -4.12 9.08 -4.50
C THR A 20 -2.60 9.09 -4.38
N SER A 21 -1.96 10.22 -4.70
CA SER A 21 -0.51 10.41 -4.59
C SER A 21 -0.08 10.56 -3.13
N VAL A 22 -0.92 11.15 -2.27
CA VAL A 22 -0.67 11.32 -0.84
C VAL A 22 -0.92 10.03 -0.06
N ILE A 23 -1.97 9.27 -0.39
CA ILE A 23 -2.29 8.04 0.35
C ILE A 23 -1.30 6.90 0.09
N LEU A 24 -0.65 6.86 -1.08
CA LEU A 24 0.33 5.84 -1.45
C LEU A 24 1.53 5.74 -0.46
N PRO A 25 2.29 6.82 -0.19
CA PRO A 25 3.37 6.78 0.79
C PRO A 25 2.86 6.52 2.22
N TRP A 26 1.71 7.08 2.59
CA TRP A 26 1.11 6.84 3.91
C TRP A 26 0.81 5.36 4.18
N LEU A 27 0.27 4.64 3.18
CA LEU A 27 0.04 3.18 3.29
C LEU A 27 1.35 2.39 3.47
N LYS A 28 2.43 2.82 2.82
CA LYS A 28 3.74 2.17 2.94
C LYS A 28 4.37 2.45 4.32
N GLU A 29 4.35 3.70 4.76
CA GLU A 29 5.06 4.15 5.97
C GLU A 29 4.29 3.81 7.26
N THR A 30 2.98 4.03 7.28
CA THR A 30 2.18 3.91 8.50
C THR A 30 1.57 2.52 8.67
N ARG A 31 1.38 1.78 7.57
CA ARG A 31 0.74 0.45 7.60
C ARG A 31 1.67 -0.68 7.19
N ASN A 32 2.92 -0.38 6.85
CA ASN A 32 3.88 -1.34 6.30
C ASN A 32 3.23 -2.19 5.18
N ALA A 33 2.41 -1.57 4.33
CA ALA A 33 1.61 -2.27 3.35
C ALA A 33 2.35 -2.44 2.01
N ARG A 34 2.17 -3.60 1.39
CA ARG A 34 2.57 -3.84 0.00
C ARG A 34 1.45 -3.32 -0.90
N VAL A 35 1.64 -2.13 -1.47
CA VAL A 35 0.64 -1.48 -2.32
C VAL A 35 0.85 -1.86 -3.79
N VAL A 36 -0.23 -2.27 -4.46
CA VAL A 36 -0.29 -2.46 -5.92
C VAL A 36 -1.25 -1.41 -6.47
N CYS A 37 -0.77 -0.57 -7.38
CA CYS A 37 -1.58 0.44 -8.05
C CYS A 37 -2.25 -0.15 -9.29
N ALA A 38 -3.52 0.18 -9.50
CA ALA A 38 -4.30 -0.15 -10.69
C ALA A 38 -4.91 1.12 -11.29
#